data_AF-U5BR51-F1
#
_entry.id   AF-U5BR51-F1
#
_cell.length_a   1.000
_cell.length_b   1.000
_cell.length_c   1.000
_cell.angle_alpha   90.00
_cell.angle_beta   90.00
_cell.angle_gamma   90.00
#
_symmetry.space_group_name_H-M   'P 1'
#
loop_
_entity.id
_entity.type
_entity.pdbx_description
1 polymer ?
#
loop_
_entity_poly.entity_id
_entity_poly.type
_entity_poly.pdbx_seq_one_letter_code
_entity_poly.pdbx_strand_id
1 'polypeptide(L)' 'MEILIVACFLLVGFLLSIIQERHLVKPFLSRKGFTVVSLASFSFYLLGAFASLRFLFEKFIFG' A
#
# COMPACT_ATOMS: atom_id res chain seq x y z
N MET A 1 -16.97 -1.81 7.35
CA MET A 1 -15.98 -0.75 7.64
C MET A 1 -14.56 -1.23 7.34
N GLU A 2 -14.15 -2.40 7.81
CA GLU A 2 -12.77 -2.90 7.63
C GLU A 2 -12.37 -3.14 6.17
N ILE A 3 -13.27 -3.67 5.33
CA ILE A 3 -13.01 -3.85 3.88
C ILE A 3 -12.74 -2.50 3.20
N LEU A 4 -13.42 -1.44 3.61
CA LEU A 4 -13.18 -0.08 3.09
C LEU A 4 -11.81 0.44 3.51
N ILE A 5 -11.38 0.15 4.74
CA ILE A 5 -10.04 0.51 5.25
C ILE A 5 -8.96 -0.22 4.44
N VAL A 6 -9.14 -1.52 4.19
CA VAL A 6 -8.23 -2.31 3.34
C VAL A 6 -8.17 -1.73 1.93
N ALA A 7 -9.33 -1.45 1.31
CA ALA A 7 -9.41 -0.86 -0.02
C ALA A 7 -8.70 0.50 -0.08
N CYS A 8 -8.88 1.36 0.92
CA CYS A 8 -8.17 2.63 1.02
C CYS A 8 -6.65 2.44 1.09
N PHE A 9 -6.15 1.53 1.93
CA PHE A 9 -4.71 1.27 2.02
C PHE A 9 -4.13 0.73 0.70
N LEU A 10 -4.81 -0.20 0.05
CA LEU A 10 -4.37 -0.73 -1.24
C LEU A 10 -4.39 0.35 -2.34
N LEU A 11 -5.41 1.21 -2.35
CA LEU A 11 -5.54 2.28 -3.33
C LEU A 11 -4.46 3.35 -3.16
N VAL A 12 -4.16 3.74 -1.91
CA VAL A 12 -3.05 4.66 -1.63
C VAL A 12 -1.71 4.04 -1.99
N GLY A 13 -1.47 2.77 -1.64
CA GLY A 13 -0.27 2.02 -2.04
C GLY A 13 -0.07 1.99 -3.56
N PHE A 14 -1.16 1.79 -4.31
CA PHE A 14 -1.19 1.79 -5.76
C PHE A 14 -0.88 3.16 -6.38
N LEU A 15 -1.48 4.23 -5.87
CA LEU A 15 -1.16 5.59 -6.34
C LEU A 15 0.32 5.93 -6.12
N LEU A 16 0.88 5.54 -4.98
CA LEU A 16 2.31 5.73 -4.71
C LEU A 16 3.18 4.88 -5.64
N SER A 17 2.75 3.66 -6.00
CA SER A 17 3.43 2.81 -6.98
C SER A 17 3.45 3.44 -8.38
N ILE A 18 2.34 4.04 -8.83
CA ILE A 18 2.31 4.80 -10.09
C ILE A 18 3.29 5.97 -10.05
N ILE A 19 3.36 6.69 -8.93
CA ILE A 19 4.32 7.80 -8.76
C ILE A 19 5.77 7.29 -8.88
N GLN A 20 6.07 6.12 -8.31
CA GLN A 20 7.39 5.50 -8.46
C GLN A 20 7.67 5.11 -9.92
N GLU A 21 6.71 4.51 -10.61
CA GLU A 21 6.85 4.11 -12.02
C GLU A 21 7.10 5.33 -12.92
N ARG A 22 6.35 6.41 -12.72
CA ARG A 22 6.56 7.69 -13.41
C ARG A 22 7.94 8.29 -13.10
N HIS A 23 8.39 8.16 -11.86
CA HIS A 23 9.72 8.64 -11.45
C HIS A 23 10.85 7.86 -12.13
N LEU A 24 10.69 6.55 -12.36
CA LEU A 24 11.67 5.73 -13.07
C LEU A 24 11.79 6.14 -14.55
N VAL A 25 10.68 6.52 -15.20
CA VAL A 25 10.68 7.00 -16.59
C VAL A 25 11.30 8.39 -16.70
N LYS A 26 10.93 9.30 -15.79
CA LYS A 26 11.48 10.66 -15.73
C LYS A 26 11.76 11.02 -14.28
N PRO A 27 13.03 11.07 -13.85
CA PRO A 27 13.36 11.39 -12.46
C PRO A 27 12.94 12.83 -12.11
N PHE A 28 11.94 12.96 -11.23
CA PHE A 28 11.47 14.27 -10.73
C PHE A 28 11.56 14.43 -9.19
N LEU A 29 11.79 13.35 -8.45
CA LEU A 29 12.00 13.36 -7.01
C LEU A 29 13.50 13.32 -6.70
N SER A 30 13.90 13.90 -5.56
CA SER A 30 15.23 13.65 -5.02
C SER A 30 15.35 12.19 -4.59
N ARG A 31 16.60 11.68 -4.48
CA ARG A 31 16.87 10.31 -4.01
C ARG A 31 16.18 10.02 -2.67
N LYS A 32 16.21 10.99 -1.75
CA LYS A 32 15.52 10.92 -0.45
C LYS A 32 13.99 10.88 -0.61
N GLY A 33 13.44 11.72 -1.49
CA GLY A 33 11.99 11.75 -1.77
C GLY A 33 11.49 10.42 -2.36
N PHE A 34 12.25 9.84 -3.30
CA PHE A 34 11.93 8.54 -3.86
C PHE A 34 11.97 7.42 -2.80
N THR A 35 12.96 7.43 -1.91
CA THR A 35 13.01 6.48 -0.78
C THR A 35 11.79 6.60 0.13
N VAL A 36 11.37 7.82 0.47
CA VAL A 36 10.18 8.05 1.30
C VAL A 36 8.90 7.55 0.62
N VAL A 37 8.71 7.88 -0.65
CA VAL A 37 7.56 7.41 -1.44
C VAL A 37 7.54 5.88 -1.52
N SER A 38 8.71 5.26 -1.70
CA SER A 38 8.84 3.80 -1.76
C SER A 38 8.53 3.13 -0.42
N LEU A 39 9.04 3.68 0.67
CA LEU A 39 8.76 3.19 2.01
C LEU A 39 7.27 3.34 2.35
N ALA A 40 6.65 4.46 1.96
CA ALA A 40 5.23 4.69 2.14
C ALA A 40 4.39 3.68 1.35
N SER A 41 4.66 3.48 0.05
CA SER A 41 3.95 2.49 -0.77
C SER A 41 4.04 1.09 -0.17
N PHE A 42 5.25 0.67 0.22
CA PHE A 42 5.47 -0.62 0.88
C PHE A 42 4.65 -0.75 2.17
N SER A 43 4.66 0.29 3.02
CA SER A 43 3.93 0.28 4.29
C SER A 43 2.42 0.16 4.09
N PHE A 44 1.86 0.87 3.11
CA PHE A 44 0.43 0.79 2.78
C PHE A 44 0.02 -0.59 2.26
N TYR A 45 0.83 -1.19 1.39
CA TYR A 45 0.58 -2.56 0.94
C TYR A 45 0.71 -3.58 2.07
N LEU A 46 1.70 -3.43 2.93
CA LEU A 46 1.91 -4.31 4.09
C LEU A 46 0.71 -4.24 5.05
N LEU A 47 0.26 -3.04 5.41
CA LEU A 47 -0.90 -2.83 6.27
C LEU A 47 -2.19 -3.37 5.63
N GLY A 48 -2.39 -3.13 4.33
CA GLY A 48 -3.52 -3.68 3.59
C GLY A 48 -3.52 -5.21 3.57
N ALA A 49 -2.35 -5.84 3.39
CA ALA A 49 -2.20 -7.29 3.40
C ALA A 49 -2.45 -7.89 4.80
N PHE A 50 -1.92 -7.28 5.87
CA PHE A 50 -2.19 -7.73 7.23
C PHE A 50 -3.66 -7.58 7.63
N ALA A 51 -4.30 -6.47 7.25
CA ALA A 51 -5.73 -6.28 7.48
C ALA A 51 -6.57 -7.32 6.71
N SER A 52 -6.16 -7.67 5.49
CA SER A 52 -6.79 -8.73 4.69
C SER A 52 -6.61 -10.10 5.32
N LEU A 53 -5.41 -10.42 5.81
CA LEU A 53 -5.10 -11.67 6.51
C LEU A 53 -5.93 -11.82 7.78
N ARG A 54 -6.01 -10.76 8.60
CA ARG A 54 -6.84 -10.76 9.80
C ARG A 54 -8.30 -11.06 9.48
N PHE A 55 -8.86 -10.42 8.47
CA PHE A 55 -10.23 -10.69 8.03
C PHE A 55 -10.41 -12.15 7.59
N LEU A 56 -9.44 -12.70 6.86
CA LEU A 56 -9.49 -14.08 6.39
C LEU A 56 -9.41 -15.09 7.54
N PHE A 57 -8.56 -14.82 8.54
CA PHE A 57 -8.46 -15.62 9.77
C PHE A 57 -9.71 -15.53 10.63
N GLU A 58 -10.27 -14.32 10.85
CA GLU A 58 -11.52 -14.16 11.61
C GLU A 58 -12.67 -14.90 10.93
N LYS A 59 -12.77 -14.83 9.60
CA LYS A 59 -13.79 -15.54 8.83
C LYS A 59 -13.60 -17.07 8.85
N PHE A 60 -12.37 -17.56 8.95
CA PHE A 60 -12.08 -19.01 8.96
C PHE A 60 -12.20 -19.63 10.36
N ILE A 61 -11.98 -18.86 11.42
CA ILE A 61 -12.04 -19.33 12.82
C ILE A 61 -13.45 -19.20 13.41
N PHE A 62 -14.19 -18.14 13.06
CA PHE A 62 -15.50 -17.81 13.64
C PHE A 62 -16.68 -17.91 12.67
N GLY A 63 -16.43 -18.21 11.38
CA GLY A 63 -17.46 -18.42 10.36
C GLY A 63 -17.76 -19.89 10.13
#